data_AF-A0A2J6T5Z2-F1
#
_entry.id   AF-A0A2J6T5Z2-F1
#
_cell.length_a   1.000
_cell.length_b   1.000
_cell.length_c   1.000
_cell.angle_alpha   90.00
_cell.angle_beta   90.00
_cell.angle_gamma   90.00
#
_symmetry.space_group_name_H-M   'P 1'
#
loop_
_entity.id
_entity.type
_entity.pdbx_description
1 polymer ?
#
loop_
_entity_poly.entity_id
_entity_poly.type
_entity_poly.pdbx_seq_one_letter_code
_entity_poly.pdbx_strand_id
1 'polypeptide(L)'
;MHDNLHVHEWPCFSNSKATKTLLGAGKNNTCGIGPALEPLQKFLRRPWFSRTWTFQEFVLPRNHEIRCGHFQIPFSFLLKAQQTFHDHTSKCCKMNSIFLLQLVQDLNVQLDITIIPLWYTLSCLHRCKARNFLDMLDDTRHRIATRDHDKVYGLIGLAPPYIQKTILPDYRLDVAAVFAQPLVRIGSRTHL
;
A
#
# COMPACT_ATOMS: atom_id res chain seq x y z
N MET A 1 -9.85 4.98 15.31
CA MET A 1 -10.24 3.57 15.44
C MET A 1 -10.04 3.19 16.90
N HIS A 2 -11.02 2.52 17.51
CA HIS A 2 -10.97 2.13 18.92
C HIS A 2 -10.12 0.86 19.04
N ASP A 3 -8.98 0.95 19.70
CA ASP A 3 -7.90 -0.03 19.64
C ASP A 3 -8.18 -1.37 20.37
N ASN A 4 -9.37 -1.55 20.95
CA ASN A 4 -9.75 -2.74 21.72
C ASN A 4 -11.00 -3.49 21.17
N LEU A 5 -11.55 -3.09 20.01
CA LEU A 5 -12.74 -3.72 19.45
C LEU A 5 -12.36 -4.68 18.33
N HIS A 6 -12.90 -5.91 18.34
CA HIS A 6 -12.80 -6.82 17.21
C HIS A 6 -13.42 -6.18 15.95
N VAL A 7 -13.00 -6.63 14.75
CA VAL A 7 -13.52 -6.11 13.47
C VAL A 7 -15.05 -6.08 13.44
N HIS A 8 -15.73 -7.11 13.97
CA HIS A 8 -17.19 -7.19 14.01
C HIS A 8 -17.86 -6.23 15.01
N GLU A 9 -17.08 -5.59 15.88
CA GLU A 9 -17.53 -4.68 16.94
C GLU A 9 -17.30 -3.21 16.57
N TRP A 10 -16.68 -2.89 15.43
CA TRP A 10 -16.43 -1.48 15.07
C TRP A 10 -17.73 -0.69 14.87
N PRO A 11 -17.73 0.63 15.15
CA PRO A 11 -18.92 1.48 15.05
C PRO A 11 -19.60 1.51 13.68
N CYS A 12 -18.85 1.30 12.59
CA CYS A 12 -19.42 1.20 11.25
C CYS A 12 -20.24 -0.08 11.02
N PHE A 13 -20.11 -1.07 11.89
CA PHE A 13 -20.91 -2.29 11.92
C PHE A 13 -22.02 -2.26 12.99
N SER A 14 -21.92 -1.37 13.98
CA SER A 14 -22.97 -1.22 15.01
C SER A 14 -24.14 -0.36 14.50
N ASN A 15 -25.30 -1.00 14.37
CA ASN A 15 -26.62 -0.36 14.19
C ASN A 15 -26.90 0.41 12.89
N SER A 16 -26.39 -0.02 11.73
CA SER A 16 -27.06 0.34 10.47
C SER A 16 -28.37 -0.44 10.31
N LYS A 17 -29.37 0.08 9.57
CA LYS A 17 -30.60 -0.67 9.23
C LYS A 17 -30.30 -2.04 8.58
N ALA A 18 -29.13 -2.17 7.94
CA ALA A 18 -28.65 -3.44 7.42
C ALA A 18 -28.32 -4.43 8.56
N THR A 19 -27.69 -3.97 9.64
CA THR A 19 -27.34 -4.80 10.82
C THR A 19 -28.59 -5.33 11.54
N LYS A 20 -29.65 -4.51 11.71
CA LYS A 20 -30.88 -4.91 12.43
C LYS A 20 -31.75 -5.92 11.67
N THR A 21 -31.78 -5.86 10.34
CA THR A 21 -32.50 -6.85 9.51
C THR A 21 -31.81 -8.23 9.55
N LEU A 22 -30.51 -8.26 9.88
CA LEU A 22 -29.67 -9.47 9.89
C LEU A 22 -29.56 -10.13 11.27
N LEU A 23 -29.86 -9.42 12.37
CA LEU A 23 -29.78 -9.93 13.74
C LEU A 23 -31.00 -10.78 14.17
N GLY A 24 -32.09 -10.79 13.39
CA GLY A 24 -33.30 -11.57 13.68
C GLY A 24 -33.22 -13.06 13.32
N ALA A 25 -32.20 -13.48 12.57
CA ALA A 25 -31.96 -14.88 12.24
C ALA A 25 -30.70 -15.32 12.98
N GLY A 26 -30.80 -16.35 13.84
CA GLY A 26 -29.69 -16.92 14.62
C GLY A 26 -28.56 -17.53 13.78
N LYS A 27 -27.91 -16.73 12.95
CA LYS A 27 -26.80 -17.08 12.05
C LYS A 27 -25.68 -16.06 12.25
N ASN A 28 -24.49 -16.59 12.51
CA ASN A 28 -23.19 -15.93 12.57
C ASN A 28 -23.15 -14.49 12.04
N ASN A 29 -22.73 -13.58 12.93
CA ASN A 29 -22.66 -12.10 12.93
C ASN A 29 -21.86 -11.48 11.75
N THR A 30 -21.54 -12.31 10.76
CA THR A 30 -20.63 -12.12 9.64
C THR A 30 -21.27 -11.45 8.42
N CYS A 31 -22.61 -11.40 8.34
CA CYS A 31 -23.31 -10.91 7.16
C CYS A 31 -23.18 -9.39 6.94
N GLY A 32 -22.95 -8.60 8.00
CA GLY A 32 -22.76 -7.14 7.88
C GLY A 32 -21.34 -6.70 7.57
N ILE A 33 -20.33 -7.54 7.86
CA ILE A 33 -18.92 -7.15 7.79
C ILE A 33 -18.43 -7.08 6.35
N GLY A 34 -18.76 -8.09 5.54
CA GLY A 34 -18.37 -8.14 4.13
C GLY A 34 -18.84 -6.90 3.35
N PRO A 35 -20.14 -6.59 3.35
CA PRO A 35 -20.68 -5.41 2.67
C PRO A 35 -20.08 -4.07 3.16
N ALA A 36 -19.75 -3.94 4.45
CA ALA A 36 -19.15 -2.71 4.95
C ALA A 36 -17.64 -2.58 4.66
N LEU A 37 -16.95 -3.67 4.33
CA LEU A 37 -15.55 -3.66 3.87
C LEU A 37 -15.40 -3.59 2.34
N GLU A 38 -16.43 -3.92 1.59
CA GLU A 38 -16.45 -3.86 0.12
C GLU A 38 -16.04 -2.47 -0.45
N PRO A 39 -16.47 -1.33 0.11
CA PRO A 39 -16.03 -0.02 -0.38
C PRO A 39 -14.52 0.20 -0.25
N LEU A 40 -13.91 -0.24 0.85
CA LEU A 40 -12.46 -0.18 1.04
C LEU A 40 -11.74 -1.08 0.03
N GLN A 41 -12.27 -2.29 -0.21
CA GLN A 41 -11.72 -3.19 -1.21
C GLN A 41 -11.77 -2.59 -2.63
N LYS A 42 -12.91 -2.01 -3.02
CA LYS A 42 -13.06 -1.32 -4.32
C LYS A 42 -12.14 -0.11 -4.43
N PHE A 43 -11.96 0.63 -3.34
CA PHE A 43 -11.07 1.77 -3.29
C PHE A 43 -9.60 1.36 -3.50
N LEU A 44 -9.10 0.36 -2.78
CA LEU A 44 -7.72 -0.13 -2.90
C LEU A 44 -7.43 -0.78 -4.26
N ARG A 45 -8.44 -1.34 -4.93
CA ARG A 45 -8.34 -1.88 -6.29
C ARG A 45 -8.25 -0.82 -7.40
N ARG A 46 -8.36 0.47 -7.07
CA ARG A 46 -8.25 1.53 -8.09
C ARG A 46 -6.85 1.51 -8.72
N PRO A 47 -6.73 1.74 -10.05
CA PRO A 47 -5.45 1.67 -10.75
C PRO A 47 -4.34 2.52 -10.13
N TRP A 48 -4.68 3.64 -9.49
CA TRP A 48 -3.73 4.53 -8.84
C TRP A 48 -2.83 3.80 -7.85
N PHE A 49 -3.36 2.88 -7.02
CA PHE A 49 -2.57 2.13 -6.04
C PHE A 49 -1.55 1.17 -6.67
N SER A 50 -1.84 0.70 -7.89
CA SER A 50 -0.99 -0.24 -8.59
C SER A 50 0.04 0.41 -9.50
N ARG A 51 -0.13 1.65 -9.96
CA ARG A 51 0.77 2.27 -10.94
C ARG A 51 2.14 2.61 -10.32
N THR A 52 3.23 2.45 -11.07
CA THR A 52 4.57 2.77 -10.55
C THR A 52 4.76 4.27 -10.29
N TRP A 53 4.38 5.13 -11.25
CA TRP A 53 4.55 6.59 -11.14
C TRP A 53 3.83 7.23 -9.95
N THR A 54 2.74 6.62 -9.48
CA THR A 54 1.98 7.15 -8.33
C THR A 54 2.76 7.07 -7.02
N PHE A 55 3.81 6.24 -6.98
CA PHE A 55 4.73 6.20 -5.85
C PHE A 55 5.47 7.53 -5.68
N GLN A 56 6.00 8.09 -6.77
CA GLN A 56 6.62 9.42 -6.75
C GLN A 56 5.60 10.54 -6.51
N GLU A 57 4.46 10.48 -7.20
CA GLU A 57 3.37 11.46 -7.02
C GLU A 57 2.94 11.57 -5.57
N PHE A 58 3.00 10.48 -4.82
CA PHE A 58 2.64 10.46 -3.41
C PHE A 58 3.78 10.87 -2.47
N VAL A 59 5.01 10.41 -2.74
CA VAL A 59 6.13 10.55 -1.78
C VAL A 59 6.83 11.92 -1.86
N LEU A 60 6.85 12.55 -3.03
CA LEU A 60 7.56 13.83 -3.24
C LEU A 60 6.86 15.06 -2.64
N PRO A 61 5.51 15.16 -2.63
CA PRO A 61 4.83 16.29 -2.00
C PRO A 61 5.08 16.39 -0.49
N ARG A 62 4.97 17.60 0.07
CA ARG A 62 5.11 17.82 1.52
C ARG A 62 3.89 17.37 2.33
N ASN A 63 2.71 17.45 1.71
CA ASN A 63 1.43 17.15 2.35
C ASN A 63 0.85 15.85 1.77
N HIS A 64 0.63 14.88 2.64
CA HIS A 64 0.27 13.50 2.26
C HIS A 64 -1.21 13.25 2.47
N GLU A 65 -1.98 13.40 1.39
CA GLU A 65 -3.42 13.20 1.38
C GLU A 65 -3.80 12.24 0.26
N ILE A 66 -4.85 11.45 0.50
CA ILE A 66 -5.45 10.62 -0.54
C ILE A 66 -6.77 11.25 -0.96
N ARG A 67 -6.90 11.47 -2.27
CA ARG A 67 -8.09 12.08 -2.89
C ARG A 67 -8.76 11.09 -3.83
N CYS A 68 -10.09 11.00 -3.73
CA CYS A 68 -10.91 10.15 -4.60
C CYS A 68 -12.25 10.83 -4.87
N GLY A 69 -12.38 11.49 -6.01
CA GLY A 69 -13.53 12.36 -6.31
C GLY A 69 -13.60 13.51 -5.30
N HIS A 70 -14.74 13.65 -4.64
CA HIS A 70 -14.96 14.68 -3.60
C HIS A 70 -14.43 14.29 -2.21
N PHE A 71 -13.92 13.06 -2.04
CA PHE A 71 -13.39 12.60 -0.76
C PHE A 71 -11.90 12.90 -0.65
N GLN A 72 -11.50 13.40 0.51
CA GLN A 72 -10.11 13.66 0.87
C GLN A 72 -9.87 13.13 2.28
N ILE A 73 -8.87 12.28 2.44
CA ILE A 73 -8.48 11.73 3.74
C ILE A 73 -6.97 11.93 3.96
N PRO A 74 -6.54 12.22 5.20
CA PRO A 74 -5.12 12.17 5.55
C PRO A 74 -4.56 10.76 5.32
N PHE A 75 -3.33 10.65 4.84
CA PHE A 75 -2.67 9.35 4.65
C PHE A 75 -2.58 8.52 5.94
N SER A 76 -2.43 9.19 7.09
CA SER A 76 -2.41 8.55 8.40
C SER A 76 -3.65 7.70 8.68
N PHE A 77 -4.78 7.99 8.03
CA PHE A 77 -5.99 7.20 8.15
C PHE A 77 -5.82 5.80 7.53
N LEU A 78 -5.20 5.71 6.35
CA LEU A 78 -4.89 4.42 5.71
C LEU A 78 -3.78 3.68 6.45
N LEU A 79 -2.80 4.39 7.02
CA LEU A 79 -1.79 3.77 7.86
C LEU A 79 -2.40 3.14 9.12
N LYS A 80 -3.31 3.86 9.80
CA LYS A 80 -4.02 3.31 10.96
C LYS A 80 -4.89 2.12 10.56
N ALA A 81 -5.56 2.20 9.41
CA ALA A 81 -6.31 1.05 8.88
C ALA A 81 -5.38 -0.15 8.67
N GLN A 82 -4.23 0.02 8.00
CA GLN A 82 -3.24 -1.05 7.80
C GLN A 82 -2.81 -1.68 9.14
N GLN A 83 -2.42 -0.87 10.13
CA GLN A 83 -2.03 -1.36 11.46
C GLN A 83 -3.15 -2.15 12.13
N THR A 84 -4.37 -1.63 12.10
CA THR A 84 -5.53 -2.27 12.69
C THR A 84 -5.85 -3.61 12.00
N PHE A 85 -5.83 -3.67 10.67
CA PHE A 85 -6.02 -4.93 9.92
C PHE A 85 -4.91 -5.94 10.22
N HIS A 86 -3.66 -5.48 10.30
CA HIS A 86 -2.51 -6.31 10.61
C HIS A 86 -2.61 -6.91 12.02
N ASP A 87 -2.93 -6.10 13.04
CA ASP A 87 -3.11 -6.58 14.41
C ASP A 87 -4.29 -7.56 14.52
N HIS A 88 -5.39 -7.30 13.83
CA HIS A 88 -6.55 -8.20 13.88
C HIS A 88 -6.30 -9.55 13.20
N THR A 89 -5.62 -9.55 12.06
CA THR A 89 -5.28 -10.77 11.33
C THR A 89 -4.21 -11.59 12.02
N SER A 90 -3.22 -10.95 12.67
CA SER A 90 -2.09 -11.64 13.28
C SER A 90 -2.30 -12.04 14.75
N LYS A 91 -3.08 -11.28 15.54
CA LYS A 91 -3.13 -11.44 17.01
C LYS A 91 -4.51 -11.75 17.57
N CYS A 92 -5.60 -11.36 16.89
CA CYS A 92 -6.88 -11.16 17.58
C CYS A 92 -8.05 -12.00 17.05
N CYS A 93 -8.15 -12.25 15.74
CA CYS A 93 -9.37 -12.83 15.17
C CYS A 93 -9.23 -14.31 14.79
N LYS A 94 -9.77 -15.22 15.63
CA LYS A 94 -10.16 -16.58 15.20
C LYS A 94 -11.45 -16.48 14.38
N MET A 95 -11.32 -16.13 13.09
CA MET A 95 -12.48 -15.97 12.21
C MET A 95 -13.04 -17.34 11.80
N ASN A 96 -14.27 -17.68 12.21
CA ASN A 96 -14.90 -18.97 11.88
C ASN A 96 -15.53 -19.00 10.46
N SER A 97 -15.63 -17.85 9.78
CA SER A 97 -16.12 -17.76 8.40
C SER A 97 -14.96 -17.68 7.42
N ILE A 98 -14.82 -18.70 6.57
CA ILE A 98 -13.77 -18.78 5.54
C ILE A 98 -13.84 -17.56 4.60
N PHE A 99 -15.05 -17.16 4.20
CA PHE A 99 -15.25 -16.03 3.29
C PHE A 99 -14.77 -14.69 3.90
N LEU A 100 -15.15 -14.42 5.16
CA LEU A 100 -14.69 -13.20 5.83
C LEU A 100 -13.20 -13.24 6.14
N LEU A 101 -12.67 -14.41 6.50
CA LEU A 101 -11.25 -14.59 6.71
C LEU A 101 -10.49 -14.20 5.43
N GLN A 102 -10.93 -14.71 4.28
CA GLN A 102 -10.32 -14.40 2.99
C GLN A 102 -10.44 -12.91 2.63
N LEU A 103 -11.61 -12.28 2.80
CA LEU A 103 -11.77 -10.85 2.52
C LEU A 103 -10.86 -9.98 3.39
N VAL A 104 -10.76 -10.29 4.69
CA VAL A 104 -9.92 -9.53 5.63
C VAL A 104 -8.44 -9.78 5.36
N GLN A 105 -8.04 -11.00 5.01
CA GLN A 105 -6.68 -11.32 4.57
C GLN A 105 -6.32 -10.60 3.27
N ASP A 106 -7.20 -10.61 2.27
CA ASP A 106 -6.99 -9.89 1.01
C ASP A 106 -6.82 -8.39 1.25
N LEU A 107 -7.66 -7.79 2.11
CA LEU A 107 -7.53 -6.39 2.48
C LEU A 107 -6.25 -6.10 3.24
N ASN A 108 -5.85 -6.98 4.16
CA ASN A 108 -4.59 -6.86 4.87
C ASN A 108 -3.41 -6.88 3.90
N VAL A 109 -3.35 -7.85 2.99
CA VAL A 109 -2.31 -7.95 1.98
C VAL A 109 -2.30 -6.72 1.07
N GLN A 110 -3.46 -6.26 0.60
CA GLN A 110 -3.55 -5.07 -0.25
C GLN A 110 -3.08 -3.80 0.48
N LEU A 111 -3.43 -3.63 1.76
CA LEU A 111 -2.94 -2.54 2.58
C LEU A 111 -1.43 -2.65 2.80
N ASP A 112 -0.91 -3.84 3.07
CA ASP A 112 0.52 -4.06 3.29
C ASP A 112 1.32 -3.69 2.04
N ILE A 113 0.96 -4.21 0.85
CA ILE A 113 1.69 -3.94 -0.39
C ILE A 113 1.58 -2.48 -0.85
N THR A 114 0.46 -1.80 -0.59
CA THR A 114 0.24 -0.43 -1.06
C THR A 114 0.73 0.63 -0.08
N ILE A 115 0.51 0.44 1.23
CA ILE A 115 0.72 1.47 2.26
C ILE A 115 2.10 1.36 2.91
N ILE A 116 2.60 0.16 3.20
CA ILE A 116 3.89 -0.01 3.92
C ILE A 116 5.05 0.59 3.13
N PRO A 117 5.23 0.33 1.83
CA PRO A 117 6.35 0.90 1.08
C PRO A 117 6.32 2.43 1.03
N LEU A 118 5.12 3.04 0.94
CA LEU A 118 4.95 4.49 0.98
C LEU A 118 5.35 5.04 2.36
N TRP A 119 4.80 4.47 3.43
CA TRP A 119 5.10 4.89 4.80
C TRP A 119 6.59 4.75 5.15
N TYR A 120 7.21 3.63 4.76
CA TYR A 120 8.62 3.39 5.03
C TYR A 120 9.50 4.40 4.30
N THR A 121 9.19 4.69 3.03
CA THR A 121 9.93 5.68 2.24
C THR A 121 9.78 7.08 2.82
N LEU A 122 8.56 7.48 3.20
CA LEU A 122 8.33 8.75 3.90
C LEU A 122 9.08 8.85 5.22
N SER A 123 9.11 7.77 6.00
CA SER A 123 9.83 7.71 7.27
C SER A 123 11.35 7.82 7.08
N CYS A 124 11.89 7.31 5.98
CA CYS A 124 13.29 7.50 5.61
C CYS A 124 13.57 8.96 5.23
N LEU A 125 12.74 9.56 4.38
CA LEU A 125 12.88 10.96 3.96
C LEU A 125 12.77 11.95 5.13
N HIS A 126 11.79 11.76 6.02
CA HIS A 126 11.65 12.58 7.23
C HIS A 126 12.87 12.52 8.15
N ARG A 127 13.60 11.40 8.14
CA ARG A 127 14.85 11.21 8.90
C ARG A 127 16.10 11.61 8.12
N CYS A 128 15.93 12.33 7.00
CA CYS A 128 17.02 12.71 6.08
C CYS A 128 17.89 11.51 5.64
N LYS A 129 17.29 10.31 5.57
CA LYS A 129 17.99 9.07 5.23
C LYS A 129 17.59 8.61 3.84
N ALA A 130 18.56 8.46 2.95
CA ALA A 130 18.32 7.85 1.65
C ALA A 130 17.97 6.37 1.83
N ARG A 131 16.89 5.92 1.19
CA ARG A 131 16.51 4.51 1.13
C ARG A 131 17.43 3.78 0.14
N ASN A 132 17.75 2.50 0.40
CA ASN A 132 18.42 1.67 -0.59
C ASN A 132 17.53 1.54 -1.85
N PHE A 133 18.13 1.76 -3.02
CA PHE A 133 17.39 1.78 -4.27
C PHE A 133 16.91 0.39 -4.69
N LEU A 134 17.68 -0.67 -4.42
CA LEU A 134 17.27 -2.06 -4.70
C LEU A 134 16.11 -2.48 -3.82
N ASP A 135 16.13 -2.16 -2.53
CA ASP A 135 15.01 -2.44 -1.62
C ASP A 135 13.73 -1.72 -2.09
N MET A 136 13.85 -0.50 -2.61
CA MET A 136 12.70 0.22 -3.15
C MET A 136 12.19 -0.42 -4.45
N LEU A 137 13.07 -0.88 -5.33
CA LEU A 137 12.70 -1.62 -6.54
C LEU A 137 12.00 -2.93 -6.20
N ASP A 138 12.46 -3.65 -5.18
CA ASP A 138 11.86 -4.90 -4.72
C ASP A 138 10.49 -4.67 -4.09
N ASP A 139 10.36 -3.73 -3.16
CA ASP A 139 9.08 -3.36 -2.53
C ASP A 139 8.00 -2.98 -3.55
N THR A 140 8.42 -2.34 -4.64
CA THR A 140 7.51 -1.82 -5.67
C THR A 140 7.43 -2.71 -6.90
N ARG A 141 8.08 -3.87 -6.91
CA ARG A 141 8.15 -4.78 -8.07
C ARG A 141 6.77 -5.19 -8.60
N HIS A 142 5.77 -5.25 -7.72
CA HIS A 142 4.39 -5.62 -8.03
C HIS A 142 3.61 -4.48 -8.73
N ARG A 143 4.10 -3.23 -8.68
CA ARG A 143 3.44 -2.07 -9.30
C ARG A 143 3.51 -2.13 -10.82
N ILE A 144 2.46 -1.70 -11.51
CA ILE A 144 2.30 -1.78 -12.96
C ILE A 144 2.91 -0.56 -13.63
N ALA A 145 3.62 -0.82 -14.72
CA ALA A 145 4.21 0.17 -15.59
C ALA A 145 3.71 -0.07 -17.02
N THR A 146 3.34 0.99 -17.74
CA THR A 146 2.95 0.88 -19.16
C THR A 146 4.15 0.53 -20.03
N ARG A 147 5.32 1.08 -19.69
CA ARG A 147 6.61 0.71 -20.27
C ARG A 147 7.46 0.11 -19.17
N ASP A 148 8.03 -1.08 -19.39
CA ASP A 148 8.78 -1.79 -18.35
C ASP A 148 9.96 -0.98 -17.78
N HIS A 149 10.54 -0.07 -18.58
CA HIS A 149 11.52 0.94 -18.14
C HIS A 149 11.09 1.71 -16.88
N ASP A 150 9.79 2.00 -16.75
CA ASP A 150 9.25 2.81 -15.65
C ASP A 150 9.30 2.09 -14.31
N LYS A 151 9.51 0.76 -14.28
CA LYS A 151 9.81 0.04 -13.03
C LYS A 151 11.07 0.56 -12.37
N VAL A 152 12.03 1.06 -13.16
CA VAL A 152 13.26 1.70 -12.68
C VAL A 152 13.11 3.23 -12.70
N TYR A 153 12.76 3.81 -13.86
CA TYR A 153 12.72 5.26 -14.03
C TYR A 153 11.62 5.94 -13.20
N GLY A 154 10.49 5.25 -13.00
CA GLY A 154 9.39 5.75 -12.16
C GLY A 154 9.74 5.83 -10.67
N LEU A 155 10.93 5.41 -10.24
CA LEU A 155 11.40 5.51 -8.85
C LEU A 155 12.67 6.34 -8.69
N ILE A 156 13.30 6.75 -9.79
CA ILE A 156 14.63 7.35 -9.71
C ILE A 156 14.66 8.67 -8.94
N GLY A 157 13.59 9.48 -9.00
CA GLY A 157 13.49 10.73 -8.24
C GLY A 157 13.54 10.55 -6.71
N LEU A 158 13.36 9.31 -6.24
CA LEU A 158 13.44 8.93 -4.83
C LEU A 158 14.73 8.18 -4.49
N ALA A 159 15.56 7.88 -5.48
CA ALA A 159 16.82 7.17 -5.29
C ALA A 159 17.84 8.07 -4.57
N PRO A 160 18.92 7.50 -4.01
CA PRO A 160 20.04 8.30 -3.51
C PRO A 160 20.63 9.23 -4.59
N PRO A 161 21.20 10.40 -4.24
CA PRO A 161 21.68 11.38 -5.21
C PRO A 161 22.68 10.85 -6.24
N TYR A 162 23.52 9.88 -5.87
CA TYR A 162 24.48 9.27 -6.79
C TYR A 162 23.80 8.42 -7.88
N ILE A 163 22.68 7.75 -7.56
CA ILE A 163 21.88 7.02 -8.55
C ILE A 163 21.16 8.00 -9.46
N GLN A 164 20.55 9.06 -8.89
CA GLN A 164 19.84 10.10 -9.65
C GLN A 164 20.72 10.74 -10.73
N LYS A 165 22.01 10.95 -10.43
CA LYS A 165 22.97 11.55 -11.37
C LYS A 165 23.47 10.58 -12.43
N THR A 166 23.30 9.27 -12.24
CA THR A 166 23.98 8.25 -13.03
C THR A 166 23.04 7.50 -13.96
N ILE A 167 21.81 7.25 -13.51
CA ILE A 167 20.76 6.62 -14.32
C ILE A 167 19.92 7.76 -14.85
N LEU A 168 19.81 7.89 -16.17
CA LEU A 168 18.93 8.88 -16.80
C LEU A 168 17.88 8.12 -17.63
N PRO A 169 16.63 8.59 -17.68
CA PRO A 169 15.61 7.94 -18.50
C PRO A 169 16.01 7.94 -19.98
N ASP A 170 16.28 6.76 -20.53
CA ASP A 170 16.49 6.55 -21.97
C ASP A 170 15.68 5.34 -22.43
N TYR A 171 14.53 5.64 -23.03
CA TYR A 171 13.57 4.64 -23.49
C TYR A 171 13.98 3.94 -24.80
N ARG A 172 15.16 4.25 -25.34
CA ARG A 172 15.75 3.55 -26.49
C ARG A 172 16.58 2.34 -26.03
N LEU A 173 16.95 2.29 -24.76
CA LEU A 173 17.69 1.15 -24.21
C LEU A 173 16.81 -0.09 -24.14
N ASP A 174 17.44 -1.26 -24.26
CA ASP A 174 16.78 -2.51 -23.94
C ASP A 174 16.35 -2.55 -22.46
N VAL A 175 15.22 -3.18 -22.19
CA VAL A 175 14.66 -3.25 -20.83
C VAL A 175 15.66 -3.96 -19.90
N ALA A 176 16.28 -5.07 -20.30
CA ALA A 176 17.23 -5.77 -19.46
C ALA A 176 18.45 -4.90 -19.13
N ALA A 177 18.91 -4.09 -20.09
CA ALA A 177 19.98 -3.12 -19.86
C ALA A 177 19.59 -2.09 -18.78
N VAL A 178 18.34 -1.61 -18.79
CA VAL A 178 17.85 -0.66 -17.76
C VAL A 178 17.79 -1.30 -16.38
N PHE A 179 17.32 -2.54 -16.27
CA PHE A 179 17.28 -3.27 -14.99
C PHE A 179 18.68 -3.62 -14.43
N ALA A 180 19.69 -3.75 -15.30
CA ALA A 180 21.08 -3.98 -14.88
C ALA A 180 21.77 -2.71 -14.32
N GLN A 181 21.33 -1.51 -14.74
CA GLN A 181 21.97 -0.26 -14.33
C GLN A 181 22.04 -0.07 -12.81
N PRO A 182 20.96 -0.25 -12.01
CA PRO A 182 21.01 -0.13 -10.56
C PRO A 182 22.08 -1.01 -9.90
N LEU A 183 22.16 -2.28 -10.32
CA LEU A 183 23.09 -3.26 -9.76
C LEU A 183 24.55 -2.88 -10.04
N VAL A 184 24.86 -2.54 -11.29
CA VAL A 184 26.22 -2.15 -11.69
C VAL A 184 26.68 -0.92 -10.91
N ARG A 185 25.83 0.10 -10.80
CA ARG A 185 26.22 1.36 -10.13
C ARG A 185 26.35 1.25 -8.62
N ILE A 186 25.63 0.33 -7.99
CA ILE A 186 25.80 0.03 -6.56
C ILE A 186 27.08 -0.80 -6.34
N GLY A 187 27.32 -1.82 -7.16
CA GLY A 187 28.51 -2.67 -7.07
C GLY A 187 29.83 -1.91 -7.31
N SER A 188 29.84 -0.94 -8.22
CA SER A 188 31.00 -0.05 -8.44
C SER A 188 31.36 0.83 -7.23
N ARG A 189 30.47 0.96 -6.24
CA ARG A 189 30.73 1.73 -5.02
C ARG A 189 31.33 0.90 -3.88
N THR A 190 31.07 -0.42 -3.83
CA THR A 190 31.61 -1.30 -2.79
C THR A 190 33.13 -1.57 -2.93
N HIS A 191 33.76 -1.07 -3.99
CA HIS A 191 35.19 -1.23 -4.28
C HIS A 191 35.99 0.09 -4.21
N LEU A 192 35.42 1.15 -3.63
CA LEU A 192 36.07 2.44 -3.33
C LEU A 192 35.86 2.79 -1.86
#